data_AF-A0A8B7BEE0-F1
#
_entry.id   AF-A0A8B7BEE0-F1
#
_cell.length_a   1.000
_cell.length_b   1.000
_cell.length_c   1.000
_cell.angle_alpha   90.00
_cell.angle_beta   90.00
_cell.angle_gamma   90.00
#
_symmetry.space_group_name_H-M   'P 1'
#
loop_
_entity.id
_entity.type
_entity.pdbx_description
1 polymer ?
#
loop_
_entity_poly.entity_id
_entity_poly.type
_entity_poly.pdbx_seq_one_letter_code
_entity_poly.pdbx_strand_id
1 'polypeptide(L)'
;MTTKPRAFIPFLLVLSILLVSATLALSTTEDPKRQIERCKQECRESRQGEQQERQCVRQCEEQEEKRGQGDERGKEGHKGEDPEKRLEECRRECREQAEGREQRECEKRCEEECKERRGESKEEEKREEEKGEKRRGSDPYFFEEESFLHRVRTEHGNVRVLRNFLERSKLLLGVANYRVAILEANPNTFVLPSHWDAEALLFVARGNGLITRQCQDNKETQELRRGHIIRVRAGTIVSFVNKDRNEKLVIVMLFQTVATPGMLEAFVGAGGRNPESFYRSFSKPVLRAAFNTGVDKLERLFGRQKKGAMIEASQEQIRELSRRAGSEGLPWPFGESRRPFNLLDKRPSHSNRHGELREADRDDYPELRDLNIQVALARINKGSMMSPNYNTEATTISIVVGGNGQVQIVCPHVSRQQEEGRGREGEEGRGQQEGKEEEEQQQRGQRYQRVESEVSRGTTYIVPAGHPSVAVSSRNESLEVLCFEINAMNNQRTWLAGSNNILKQMDRMTKELAFDQPAREVDEVLNAPREEVFMAGPQERERESERGEGRDGPLESILEFAGF
;
A
#
# COMPACT_ATOMS: atom_id res chain seq x y z
N MET A 1 -0.06 -2.60 76.22
CA MET A 1 -0.81 -3.57 75.40
C MET A 1 -1.48 -2.80 74.26
N THR A 2 -0.78 -2.36 73.21
CA THR A 2 -0.41 -3.07 71.96
C THR A 2 -1.55 -3.83 71.26
N THR A 3 -2.22 -3.16 70.31
CA THR A 3 -2.52 -3.67 68.96
C THR A 3 -2.80 -2.50 67.98
N LYS A 4 -1.98 -2.41 66.92
CA LYS A 4 -2.22 -1.72 65.62
C LYS A 4 -3.25 -2.54 64.79
N PRO A 5 -3.93 -2.05 63.72
CA PRO A 5 -3.31 -1.48 62.48
C PRO A 5 -4.13 -0.31 61.82
N ARG A 6 -3.51 0.71 61.18
CA ARG A 6 -3.00 0.90 59.78
C ARG A 6 -3.83 1.93 58.97
N ALA A 7 -3.22 3.12 58.85
CA ALA A 7 -3.08 4.00 57.68
C ALA A 7 -4.12 3.91 56.53
N PHE A 8 -4.94 4.96 56.41
CA PHE A 8 -5.86 5.24 55.30
C PHE A 8 -5.53 6.57 54.60
N ILE A 9 -4.24 6.85 54.35
CA ILE A 9 -3.77 8.15 53.81
C ILE A 9 -2.94 8.06 52.50
N PRO A 10 -2.61 6.90 51.86
CA PRO A 10 -1.88 6.96 50.59
C PRO A 10 -2.77 6.99 49.34
N PHE A 11 -4.10 6.77 49.42
CA PHE A 11 -4.91 6.58 48.20
C PHE A 11 -5.45 7.89 47.59
N LEU A 12 -5.76 8.90 48.40
CA LEU A 12 -6.28 10.19 47.90
C LEU A 12 -5.20 11.12 47.32
N LEU A 13 -3.93 10.93 47.71
CA LEU A 13 -2.81 11.66 47.10
C LEU A 13 -2.31 11.02 45.80
N VAL A 14 -2.54 9.72 45.58
CA VAL A 14 -2.21 9.07 44.30
C VAL A 14 -3.25 9.38 43.24
N LEU A 15 -4.53 9.55 43.61
CA LEU A 15 -5.58 9.90 42.65
C LEU A 15 -5.45 11.34 42.12
N SER A 16 -4.97 12.29 42.95
CA SER A 16 -4.70 13.67 42.49
C SER A 16 -3.46 13.75 41.60
N ILE A 17 -2.43 12.94 41.85
CA ILE A 17 -1.25 12.84 40.97
C ILE A 17 -1.61 12.16 39.64
N LEU A 18 -2.50 11.15 39.65
CA LEU A 18 -2.96 10.50 38.43
C LEU A 18 -3.86 11.40 37.57
N LEU A 19 -4.73 12.21 38.18
CA LEU A 19 -5.58 13.17 37.44
C LEU A 19 -4.80 14.37 36.88
N VAL A 20 -3.69 14.78 37.49
CA VAL A 20 -2.77 15.76 36.91
C VAL A 20 -1.89 15.13 35.80
N SER A 21 -1.62 13.82 35.86
CA SER A 21 -0.91 13.12 34.78
C SER A 21 -1.79 12.77 33.58
N ALA A 22 -3.10 12.61 33.77
CA ALA A 22 -4.05 12.23 32.71
C ALA A 22 -4.56 13.42 31.87
N THR A 23 -4.41 14.66 32.34
CA THR A 23 -4.75 15.86 31.55
C THR A 23 -3.61 16.34 30.64
N LEU A 24 -2.41 15.75 30.74
CA LEU A 24 -1.26 16.06 29.86
C LEU A 24 -1.09 15.06 28.69
N ALA A 25 -1.91 14.00 28.61
CA ALA A 25 -1.81 12.96 27.58
C ALA A 25 -2.83 13.11 26.43
N LEU A 26 -3.38 14.31 26.23
CA LEU A 26 -4.14 14.69 25.04
C LEU A 26 -3.39 15.81 24.30
N SER A 27 -2.21 15.49 23.77
CA SER A 27 -1.58 16.34 22.77
C SER A 27 -2.23 16.05 21.42
N THR A 28 -3.18 16.89 21.05
CA THR A 28 -3.49 17.16 19.65
C THR A 28 -2.17 17.37 18.90
N THR A 29 -1.98 16.71 17.76
CA THR A 29 -0.90 17.04 16.82
C THR A 29 -1.23 18.39 16.17
N GLU A 30 -1.12 19.47 16.95
CA GLU A 30 -1.14 20.83 16.45
C GLU A 30 0.20 21.12 15.75
N ASP A 31 0.11 21.82 14.61
CA ASP A 31 1.25 22.32 13.84
C ASP A 31 2.23 23.08 14.77
N PRO A 32 3.53 22.73 14.82
CA PRO A 32 4.52 23.37 15.71
C PRO A 32 4.53 24.89 15.61
N LYS A 33 4.30 25.42 14.40
CA LYS A 33 4.20 26.87 14.16
C LYS A 33 3.02 27.50 14.90
N ARG A 34 1.89 26.80 14.99
CA ARG A 34 0.71 27.25 15.75
C ARG A 34 0.93 27.19 17.26
N GLN A 35 1.74 26.24 17.76
CA GLN A 35 2.07 26.19 19.19
C GLN A 35 2.97 27.36 19.60
N ILE A 36 3.98 27.71 18.79
CA ILE A 36 4.82 28.90 19.03
C ILE A 36 4.01 30.18 19.02
N GLU A 37 3.10 30.35 18.05
CA GLU A 37 2.30 31.58 17.96
C GLU A 37 1.39 31.73 19.18
N ARG A 38 0.81 30.63 19.67
CA ARG A 38 -0.02 30.65 20.87
C ARG A 38 0.79 30.96 22.13
N CYS A 39 2.00 30.39 22.28
CA CYS A 39 2.92 30.71 23.39
C CYS A 39 3.32 32.20 23.39
N LYS A 40 3.65 32.75 22.21
CA LYS A 40 3.99 34.18 22.06
C LYS A 40 2.80 35.09 22.37
N GLN A 41 1.59 34.67 22.03
CA GLN A 41 0.38 35.42 22.31
C GLN A 41 0.04 35.41 23.82
N GLU A 42 0.21 34.28 24.51
CA GLU A 42 0.05 34.19 25.97
C GLU A 42 1.10 35.03 26.72
N CYS A 43 2.35 35.08 26.24
CA CYS A 43 3.37 35.97 26.81
C CYS A 43 2.99 37.46 26.69
N ARG A 44 2.30 37.86 25.61
CA ARG A 44 1.81 39.23 25.38
C ARG A 44 0.61 39.60 26.23
N GLU A 45 -0.21 38.62 26.59
CA GLU A 45 -1.43 38.82 27.39
C GLU A 45 -1.14 38.83 28.91
N SER A 46 0.01 38.28 29.33
CA SER A 46 0.50 38.38 30.71
C SER A 46 0.89 39.83 31.02
N ARG A 47 0.11 40.53 31.86
CA ARG A 47 0.31 41.94 32.26
C ARG A 47 1.52 42.15 33.18
N GLN A 48 2.70 41.75 32.74
CA GLN A 48 3.96 41.84 33.47
C GLN A 48 5.04 42.37 32.52
N GLY A 49 5.21 43.71 32.50
CA GLY A 49 6.29 44.53 31.90
C GLY A 49 7.06 44.04 30.66
N GLU A 50 7.39 44.95 29.74
CA GLU A 50 8.11 44.62 28.47
C GLU A 50 9.34 43.72 28.61
N GLN A 51 10.08 43.82 29.72
CA GLN A 51 11.27 43.02 29.97
C GLN A 51 10.95 41.56 30.31
N GLN A 52 9.85 41.30 31.02
CA GLN A 52 9.36 39.96 31.34
C GLN A 52 8.67 39.32 30.13
N GLU A 53 7.96 40.10 29.32
CA GLU A 53 7.42 39.63 28.03
C GLU A 53 8.55 39.13 27.12
N ARG A 54 9.63 39.90 26.96
CA ARG A 54 10.79 39.49 26.14
C ARG A 54 11.44 38.21 26.66
N GLN A 55 11.53 38.05 27.97
CA GLN A 55 12.12 36.86 28.58
C GLN A 55 11.21 35.63 28.40
N CYS A 56 9.89 35.81 28.50
CA CYS A 56 8.88 34.78 28.24
C CYS A 56 8.92 34.31 26.76
N VAL A 57 8.94 35.25 25.81
CA VAL A 57 9.02 34.94 24.37
C VAL A 57 10.32 34.19 24.04
N ARG A 58 11.44 34.57 24.65
CA ARG A 58 12.73 33.89 24.46
C ARG A 58 12.69 32.44 24.98
N GLN A 59 11.98 32.20 26.08
CA GLN A 59 11.79 30.85 26.62
C GLN A 59 10.92 29.98 25.71
N CYS A 60 9.86 30.54 25.08
CA CYS A 60 9.08 29.82 24.07
C CYS A 60 9.95 29.40 22.88
N GLU A 61 10.87 30.27 22.42
CA GLU A 61 11.77 29.97 21.30
C GLU A 61 12.83 28.92 21.66
N GLU A 62 13.45 29.02 22.85
CA GLU A 62 14.42 28.03 23.34
C GLU A 62 13.81 26.64 23.58
N GLN A 63 12.53 26.56 23.95
CA GLN A 63 11.83 25.28 24.12
C GLN A 63 11.64 24.55 22.79
N GLU A 64 11.44 25.29 21.69
CA GLU A 64 11.36 24.71 20.35
C GLU A 64 12.73 24.30 19.81
N GLU A 65 13.79 25.07 20.04
CA GLU A 65 15.15 24.64 19.68
C GLU A 65 15.53 23.33 20.39
N LYS A 66 15.13 23.17 21.66
CA LYS A 66 15.36 21.93 22.42
C LYS A 66 14.49 20.76 21.93
N ARG A 67 13.27 21.02 21.45
CA ARG A 67 12.41 19.99 20.81
C ARG A 67 12.94 19.60 19.43
N GLY A 68 13.47 20.54 18.65
CA GLY A 68 14.14 20.27 17.37
C GLY A 68 15.40 19.42 17.50
N GLN A 69 16.19 19.62 18.55
CA GLN A 69 17.41 18.84 18.80
C GLN A 69 17.15 17.41 19.33
N GLY A 70 15.95 17.13 19.85
CA GLY A 70 15.53 15.80 20.29
C GLY A 70 15.08 14.86 19.16
N ASP A 71 14.64 15.44 18.03
CA ASP A 71 14.19 14.71 16.82
C ASP A 71 15.32 14.51 15.79
N GLU A 72 16.48 15.16 15.99
CA GLU A 72 17.65 15.06 15.09
C GLU A 72 18.67 13.97 15.50
N ARG A 73 18.64 13.45 16.74
CA ARG A 73 19.58 12.38 17.17
C ARG A 73 19.22 10.95 16.75
N GLY A 74 18.09 10.76 16.07
CA GLY A 74 17.70 9.49 15.42
C GLY A 74 17.68 9.56 13.89
N LYS A 75 18.04 10.71 13.29
CA LYS A 75 17.97 10.98 11.85
C LYS A 75 19.25 11.61 11.28
N GLU A 76 20.40 11.23 11.83
CA GLU A 76 21.67 11.32 11.12
C GLU A 76 22.09 9.94 10.61
N GLY A 77 21.16 9.26 9.93
CA GLY A 77 21.58 8.43 8.80
C GLY A 77 22.01 9.39 7.71
N HIS A 78 23.28 9.36 7.33
CA HIS A 78 23.89 10.18 6.28
C HIS A 78 22.84 10.64 5.24
N LYS A 79 22.62 11.96 5.13
CA LYS A 79 22.14 12.52 3.88
C LYS A 79 23.19 12.14 2.84
N GLY A 80 22.96 11.01 2.15
CA GLY A 80 23.74 10.62 1.00
C GLY A 80 23.56 11.71 -0.04
N GLU A 81 24.52 12.63 -0.12
CA GLU A 81 24.64 13.49 -1.29
C GLU A 81 24.73 12.59 -2.51
N ASP A 82 23.90 12.89 -3.52
CA ASP A 82 23.89 12.17 -4.79
C ASP A 82 25.33 12.01 -5.32
N PRO A 83 25.83 10.77 -5.50
CA PRO A 83 27.17 10.53 -6.01
C PRO A 83 27.46 11.25 -7.34
N GLU A 84 26.42 11.51 -8.14
CA GLU A 84 26.55 12.28 -9.37
C GLU A 84 26.77 13.78 -9.12
N LYS A 85 26.12 14.37 -8.11
CA LYS A 85 26.34 15.78 -7.73
C LYS A 85 27.76 15.98 -7.23
N ARG A 86 28.26 15.08 -6.37
CA ARG A 86 29.65 15.15 -5.87
C ARG A 86 30.67 14.93 -6.98
N LEU A 87 30.39 14.04 -7.93
CA LEU A 87 31.25 13.87 -9.12
C LEU A 87 31.30 15.16 -9.96
N GLU A 88 30.17 15.84 -10.10
CA GLU A 88 30.08 17.10 -10.85
C GLU A 88 30.85 18.24 -10.15
N GLU A 89 30.79 18.31 -8.82
CA GLU A 89 31.57 19.24 -8.01
C GLU A 89 33.08 18.92 -8.05
N CYS A 90 33.47 17.65 -7.86
CA CYS A 90 34.86 17.19 -7.94
C CYS A 90 35.48 17.51 -9.31
N ARG A 91 34.74 17.28 -10.40
CA ARG A 91 35.20 17.64 -11.75
C ARG A 91 35.33 19.14 -11.95
N ARG A 92 34.46 19.95 -11.34
CA ARG A 92 34.57 21.41 -11.38
C ARG A 92 35.83 21.88 -10.67
N GLU A 93 36.12 21.33 -9.49
CA GLU A 93 37.35 21.61 -8.75
C GLU A 93 38.61 21.18 -9.52
N CYS A 94 38.62 20.00 -10.12
CA CYS A 94 39.73 19.56 -10.96
C CYS A 94 40.00 20.50 -12.15
N ARG A 95 38.94 21.10 -12.73
CA ARG A 95 39.05 22.07 -13.83
C ARG A 95 39.56 23.42 -13.38
N GLU A 96 39.34 23.78 -12.12
CA GLU A 96 39.79 25.05 -11.54
C GLU A 96 41.23 24.96 -11.01
N GLN A 97 41.70 23.76 -10.64
CA GLN A 97 42.98 23.56 -9.96
C GLN A 97 44.12 23.03 -10.84
N ALA A 98 43.83 22.43 -12.00
CA ALA A 98 44.85 21.81 -12.84
C ALA A 98 44.56 21.95 -14.35
N GLU A 99 45.62 21.97 -15.15
CA GLU A 99 45.53 22.03 -16.62
C GLU A 99 46.23 20.84 -17.29
N GLY A 100 45.68 20.38 -18.41
CA GLY A 100 46.34 19.39 -19.26
C GLY A 100 46.31 17.95 -18.72
N ARG A 101 47.48 17.39 -18.39
CA ARG A 101 47.61 15.96 -18.01
C ARG A 101 47.15 15.70 -16.58
N GLU A 102 47.47 16.61 -15.66
CA GLU A 102 47.09 16.53 -14.24
C GLU A 102 45.58 16.67 -14.04
N GLN A 103 44.94 17.53 -14.85
CA GLN A 103 43.48 17.67 -14.87
C GLN A 103 42.78 16.35 -15.24
N ARG A 104 43.31 15.63 -16.24
CA ARG A 104 42.74 14.34 -16.68
C ARG A 104 42.92 13.24 -15.63
N GLU A 105 44.03 13.27 -14.90
CA GLU A 105 44.29 12.32 -13.80
C GLU A 105 43.38 12.63 -12.60
N CYS A 106 43.15 13.91 -12.30
CA CYS A 106 42.19 14.36 -11.28
C CYS A 106 40.74 13.95 -11.63
N GLU A 107 40.28 14.22 -12.86
CA GLU A 107 38.93 13.85 -13.29
C GLU A 107 38.72 12.32 -13.30
N LYS A 108 39.75 11.54 -13.66
CA LYS A 108 39.71 10.06 -13.57
C LYS A 108 39.56 9.57 -12.12
N ARG A 109 40.30 10.17 -11.18
CA ARG A 109 40.19 9.82 -9.76
C ARG A 109 38.79 10.11 -9.21
N CYS A 110 38.18 11.24 -9.57
CA CYS A 110 36.80 11.54 -9.21
C CYS A 110 35.81 10.49 -9.77
N GLU A 111 36.03 10.01 -11.00
CA GLU A 111 35.18 8.96 -11.61
C GLU A 111 35.30 7.61 -10.92
N GLU A 112 36.51 7.22 -10.52
CA GLU A 112 36.76 5.97 -9.79
C GLU A 112 36.11 6.00 -8.41
N GLU A 113 36.26 7.11 -7.67
CA GLU A 113 35.64 7.29 -6.35
C GLU A 113 34.10 7.28 -6.42
N CYS A 114 33.51 7.85 -7.49
CA CYS A 114 32.08 7.77 -7.73
C CYS A 114 31.60 6.35 -8.07
N LYS A 115 32.41 5.58 -8.82
CA LYS A 115 32.13 4.17 -9.14
C LYS A 115 32.19 3.28 -7.90
N GLU A 116 33.17 3.48 -7.03
CA GLU A 116 33.30 2.74 -5.76
C GLU A 116 32.09 2.99 -4.87
N ARG A 117 31.69 4.25 -4.67
CA ARG A 117 30.50 4.60 -3.87
C ARG A 117 29.19 4.09 -4.46
N ARG A 118 29.07 4.00 -5.80
CA ARG A 118 27.93 3.32 -6.45
C ARG A 118 27.93 1.82 -6.18
N GLY A 119 29.12 1.21 -6.12
CA GLY A 119 29.30 -0.17 -5.67
C GLY A 119 28.81 -0.35 -4.23
N GLU A 120 29.20 0.57 -3.34
CA GLU A 120 28.77 0.57 -1.93
C GLU A 120 27.25 0.74 -1.78
N SER A 121 26.58 1.63 -2.53
CA SER A 121 25.11 1.74 -2.49
C SER A 121 24.39 0.48 -3.00
N LYS A 122 24.94 -0.19 -4.02
CA LYS A 122 24.41 -1.49 -4.48
C LYS A 122 24.67 -2.62 -3.48
N GLU A 123 25.79 -2.55 -2.75
CA GLU A 123 26.06 -3.46 -1.63
C GLU A 123 25.19 -3.15 -0.41
N GLU A 124 24.83 -1.89 -0.17
CA GLU A 124 23.84 -1.50 0.85
C GLU A 124 22.44 -1.99 0.47
N GLU A 125 22.00 -1.84 -0.79
CA GLU A 125 20.75 -2.45 -1.29
C GLU A 125 20.75 -3.96 -1.09
N LYS A 126 21.86 -4.65 -1.39
CA LYS A 126 22.01 -6.09 -1.11
C LYS A 126 22.03 -6.41 0.37
N ARG A 127 22.63 -5.57 1.21
CA ARG A 127 22.61 -5.72 2.68
C ARG A 127 21.23 -5.43 3.26
N GLU A 128 20.42 -4.58 2.63
CA GLU A 128 19.01 -4.35 2.97
C GLU A 128 18.09 -5.49 2.45
N GLU A 129 18.43 -6.10 1.32
CA GLU A 129 17.84 -7.37 0.87
C GLU A 129 18.13 -8.49 1.88
N GLU A 130 19.40 -8.66 2.31
CA GLU A 130 19.83 -9.64 3.33
C GLU A 130 19.29 -9.33 4.74
N LYS A 131 19.12 -8.05 5.10
CA LYS A 131 18.45 -7.64 6.36
C LYS A 131 16.94 -7.91 6.31
N GLY A 132 16.32 -7.85 5.12
CA GLY A 132 14.95 -8.29 4.89
C GLY A 132 14.76 -9.81 5.04
N GLU A 133 15.75 -10.60 4.63
CA GLU A 133 15.77 -12.06 4.82
C GLU A 133 15.91 -12.48 6.30
N LYS A 134 16.44 -11.62 7.18
CA LYS A 134 16.63 -11.92 8.61
C LYS A 134 15.36 -11.81 9.47
N ARG A 135 14.19 -11.47 8.92
CA ARG A 135 12.91 -11.58 9.62
C ARG A 135 12.19 -12.89 9.23
N ARG A 136 12.79 -14.03 9.60
CA ARG A 136 12.06 -15.31 9.74
C ARG A 136 10.95 -15.11 10.78
N GLY A 137 9.71 -14.94 10.32
CA GLY A 137 8.54 -14.77 11.18
C GLY A 137 7.42 -13.87 10.62
N SER A 138 7.51 -13.41 9.37
CA SER A 138 6.52 -12.51 8.79
C SER A 138 5.39 -13.28 8.09
N ASP A 139 4.14 -12.87 8.31
CA ASP A 139 2.95 -13.50 7.74
C ASP A 139 3.03 -13.67 6.20
N PRO A 140 2.68 -14.84 5.62
CA PRO A 140 2.85 -15.08 4.19
C PRO A 140 1.92 -14.23 3.30
N TYR A 141 0.83 -13.68 3.84
CA TYR A 141 -0.22 -13.03 3.08
C TYR A 141 -0.26 -11.50 3.22
N PHE A 142 0.42 -10.92 4.22
CA PHE A 142 0.42 -9.47 4.47
C PHE A 142 1.75 -8.80 4.11
N PHE A 143 1.66 -7.67 3.42
CA PHE A 143 2.78 -6.88 2.92
C PHE A 143 2.63 -5.41 3.33
N GLU A 144 3.46 -5.01 4.30
CA GLU A 144 3.53 -3.64 4.83
C GLU A 144 4.44 -2.76 3.95
N GLU A 145 4.58 -1.49 4.32
CA GLU A 145 5.36 -0.47 3.61
C GLU A 145 6.81 -0.94 3.34
N GLU A 146 7.43 -1.64 4.29
CA GLU A 146 8.81 -2.16 4.19
C GLU A 146 8.95 -3.29 3.16
N SER A 147 7.84 -3.88 2.72
CA SER A 147 7.84 -4.90 1.66
C SER A 147 7.97 -4.30 0.25
N PHE A 148 7.93 -2.97 0.13
CA PHE A 148 8.08 -2.26 -1.13
C PHE A 148 9.50 -1.75 -1.35
N LEU A 149 10.02 -1.97 -2.57
CA LEU A 149 11.28 -1.41 -3.04
C LEU A 149 11.03 -0.08 -3.74
N HIS A 150 11.80 0.95 -3.38
CA HIS A 150 11.75 2.26 -4.04
C HIS A 150 12.52 2.22 -5.37
N ARG A 151 11.82 1.95 -6.49
CA ARG A 151 12.43 1.93 -7.83
C ARG A 151 12.70 3.33 -8.37
N VAL A 152 11.90 4.32 -7.97
CA VAL A 152 12.13 5.74 -8.27
C VAL A 152 11.87 6.55 -7.01
N ARG A 153 12.79 7.45 -6.67
CA ARG A 153 12.63 8.42 -5.60
C ARG A 153 13.21 9.76 -6.02
N THR A 154 12.36 10.77 -6.16
CA THR A 154 12.76 12.15 -6.44
C THR A 154 12.05 13.11 -5.49
N GLU A 155 12.40 14.40 -5.53
CA GLU A 155 11.66 15.44 -4.80
C GLU A 155 10.22 15.64 -5.31
N HIS A 156 9.92 15.16 -6.52
CA HIS A 156 8.62 15.31 -7.18
C HIS A 156 7.72 14.06 -7.04
N GLY A 157 8.20 12.98 -6.45
CA GLY A 157 7.40 11.77 -6.30
C GLY A 157 8.19 10.50 -6.04
N ASN A 158 7.48 9.38 -6.01
CA ASN A 158 8.07 8.06 -5.86
C ASN A 158 7.35 7.02 -6.72
N VAL A 159 8.07 5.95 -7.07
CA VAL A 159 7.49 4.69 -7.53
C VAL A 159 8.01 3.58 -6.63
N ARG A 160 7.08 2.90 -5.97
CA ARG A 160 7.34 1.77 -5.08
C ARG A 160 6.82 0.50 -5.74
N VAL A 161 7.60 -0.57 -5.71
CA VAL A 161 7.22 -1.87 -6.28
C VAL A 161 7.35 -2.92 -5.19
N LEU A 162 6.28 -3.67 -4.94
CA LEU A 162 6.26 -4.74 -3.96
C LEU A 162 7.25 -5.83 -4.34
N ARG A 163 8.05 -6.33 -3.38
CA ARG A 163 8.95 -7.49 -3.58
C ARG A 163 8.23 -8.69 -4.20
N ASN A 164 8.97 -9.59 -4.83
CA ASN A 164 8.36 -10.74 -5.49
C ASN A 164 7.62 -11.60 -4.44
N PHE A 165 6.37 -11.99 -4.75
CA PHE A 165 5.56 -12.80 -3.85
C PHE A 165 6.23 -14.13 -3.45
N LEU A 166 7.03 -14.71 -4.34
CA LEU A 166 7.77 -15.95 -4.07
C LEU A 166 8.94 -15.78 -3.11
N GLU A 167 9.50 -14.56 -2.97
CA GLU A 167 10.50 -14.28 -1.94
C GLU A 167 9.88 -14.36 -0.54
N ARG A 168 8.56 -14.08 -0.43
CA ARG A 168 7.82 -14.13 0.83
C ARG A 168 7.38 -15.55 1.18
N SER A 169 6.72 -16.24 0.26
CA SER A 169 6.24 -17.60 0.51
C SER A 169 5.93 -18.36 -0.77
N LYS A 170 6.24 -19.66 -0.77
CA LYS A 170 5.85 -20.61 -1.83
C LYS A 170 4.33 -20.77 -1.96
N LEU A 171 3.57 -20.44 -0.90
CA LEU A 171 2.10 -20.45 -0.93
C LEU A 171 1.53 -19.46 -1.96
N LEU A 172 2.31 -18.47 -2.38
CA LEU A 172 1.91 -17.46 -3.34
C LEU A 172 2.31 -17.79 -4.79
N LEU A 173 2.63 -19.06 -5.09
CA LEU A 173 2.98 -19.49 -6.45
C LEU A 173 1.92 -19.13 -7.49
N GLY A 174 0.64 -19.21 -7.12
CA GLY A 174 -0.48 -18.85 -8.00
C GLY A 174 -0.50 -17.39 -8.48
N VAL A 175 0.22 -16.49 -7.79
CA VAL A 175 0.35 -15.07 -8.15
C VAL A 175 1.80 -14.67 -8.46
N ALA A 176 2.71 -15.63 -8.65
CA ALA A 176 4.13 -15.36 -8.88
C ALA A 176 4.41 -14.50 -10.13
N ASN A 177 3.53 -14.56 -11.14
CA ASN A 177 3.66 -13.78 -12.37
C ASN A 177 3.11 -12.34 -12.26
N TYR A 178 2.68 -11.93 -11.06
CA TYR A 178 2.12 -10.61 -10.81
C TYR A 178 3.03 -9.77 -9.93
N ARG A 179 3.01 -8.45 -10.14
CA ARG A 179 3.69 -7.46 -9.30
C ARG A 179 2.77 -6.29 -9.02
N VAL A 180 2.84 -5.73 -7.81
CA VAL A 180 2.09 -4.54 -7.43
C VAL A 180 3.05 -3.37 -7.35
N ALA A 181 2.66 -2.23 -7.90
CA ALA A 181 3.39 -0.99 -7.75
C ALA A 181 2.46 0.18 -7.43
N ILE A 182 3.00 1.17 -6.74
CA ILE A 182 2.31 2.41 -6.40
C ILE A 182 3.16 3.56 -6.92
N LEU A 183 2.57 4.36 -7.81
CA LEU A 183 3.14 5.61 -8.30
C LEU A 183 2.49 6.77 -7.55
N GLU A 184 3.33 7.62 -6.95
CA GLU A 184 2.91 8.87 -6.31
C GLU A 184 3.62 10.04 -6.98
N ALA A 185 2.87 10.91 -7.64
CA ALA A 185 3.40 12.13 -8.25
C ALA A 185 2.85 13.35 -7.52
N ASN A 186 3.74 14.25 -7.08
CA ASN A 186 3.38 15.53 -6.48
C ASN A 186 2.64 16.41 -7.51
N PRO A 187 1.96 17.49 -7.07
CA PRO A 187 1.39 18.47 -8.00
C PRO A 187 2.41 18.89 -9.07
N ASN A 188 1.91 19.21 -10.27
CA ASN A 188 2.73 19.73 -11.36
C ASN A 188 3.93 18.88 -11.76
N THR A 189 3.78 17.55 -11.69
CA THR A 189 4.86 16.61 -11.98
C THR A 189 4.64 15.91 -13.32
N PHE A 190 5.70 15.81 -14.11
CA PHE A 190 5.79 14.99 -15.32
C PHE A 190 6.67 13.78 -15.06
N VAL A 191 6.10 12.59 -15.30
CA VAL A 191 6.80 11.30 -15.21
C VAL A 191 7.32 10.96 -16.61
N LEU A 192 8.63 10.71 -16.73
CA LEU A 192 9.26 10.52 -18.03
C LEU A 192 8.73 9.29 -18.80
N PRO A 193 8.71 9.35 -20.15
CA PRO A 193 8.28 8.23 -20.98
C PRO A 193 9.14 6.98 -20.75
N SER A 194 8.48 5.89 -20.37
CA SER A 194 9.10 4.57 -20.20
C SER A 194 8.13 3.47 -20.63
N HIS A 195 8.65 2.29 -20.95
CA HIS A 195 7.83 1.09 -21.15
C HIS A 195 8.27 0.00 -20.18
N TRP A 196 7.43 -1.03 -20.03
CA TRP A 196 7.68 -2.17 -19.14
C TRP A 196 7.58 -3.47 -19.92
N ASP A 197 8.29 -4.49 -19.46
CA ASP A 197 8.23 -5.88 -19.94
C ASP A 197 7.05 -6.67 -19.33
N ALA A 198 5.95 -5.97 -19.05
CA ALA A 198 4.76 -6.49 -18.40
C ALA A 198 3.50 -5.79 -18.92
N GLU A 199 2.39 -6.53 -18.99
CA GLU A 199 1.06 -5.93 -19.09
C GLU A 199 0.75 -5.21 -17.78
N ALA A 200 0.07 -4.07 -17.83
CA ALA A 200 -0.26 -3.31 -16.64
C ALA A 200 -1.75 -2.95 -16.61
N LEU A 201 -2.38 -3.14 -15.45
CA LEU A 201 -3.72 -2.65 -15.14
C LEU A 201 -3.61 -1.57 -14.06
N LEU A 202 -3.94 -0.35 -14.44
CA LEU A 202 -3.79 0.84 -13.61
C LEU A 202 -5.14 1.17 -12.98
N PHE A 203 -5.13 1.52 -11.70
CA PHE A 203 -6.26 2.12 -10.99
C PHE A 203 -5.83 3.46 -10.38
N VAL A 204 -6.56 4.53 -10.71
CA VAL A 204 -6.29 5.86 -10.15
C VAL A 204 -6.94 5.95 -8.76
N ALA A 205 -6.13 5.79 -7.71
CA ALA A 205 -6.60 5.81 -6.33
C ALA A 205 -6.90 7.23 -5.82
N ARG A 206 -6.14 8.23 -6.28
CA ARG A 206 -6.28 9.63 -5.85
C ARG A 206 -5.77 10.61 -6.92
N GLY A 207 -6.36 11.80 -6.95
CA GLY A 207 -5.92 12.90 -7.80
C GLY A 207 -6.39 12.79 -9.25
N ASN A 208 -5.94 13.75 -10.05
CA ASN A 208 -6.27 13.86 -11.46
C ASN A 208 -5.00 14.07 -12.28
N GLY A 209 -4.98 13.55 -13.50
CA GLY A 209 -3.79 13.57 -14.32
C GLY A 209 -4.06 13.37 -15.80
N LEU A 210 -2.98 13.10 -16.52
CA LEU A 210 -2.99 12.65 -17.90
C LEU A 210 -2.11 11.42 -18.01
N ILE A 211 -2.55 10.45 -18.81
CA ILE A 211 -1.70 9.40 -19.35
C ILE A 211 -1.51 9.68 -20.83
N THR A 212 -0.27 9.61 -21.31
CA THR A 212 0.01 9.59 -22.74
C THR A 212 0.66 8.27 -23.10
N ARG A 213 0.08 7.56 -24.08
CA ARG A 213 0.64 6.36 -24.70
C ARG A 213 1.19 6.71 -26.08
N GLN A 214 2.32 6.11 -26.42
CA GLN A 214 2.94 6.24 -27.72
C GLN A 214 2.67 4.93 -28.48
N CYS A 215 1.78 5.01 -29.45
CA CYS A 215 1.40 3.90 -30.34
C CYS A 215 2.19 4.01 -31.65
N GLN A 216 2.23 2.94 -32.46
CA GLN A 216 3.06 2.87 -33.68
C GLN A 216 2.87 4.06 -34.62
N ASP A 217 1.61 4.50 -34.83
CA ASP A 217 1.28 5.55 -35.80
C ASP A 217 0.70 6.82 -35.17
N ASN A 218 0.47 6.84 -33.85
CA ASN A 218 -0.08 8.00 -33.16
C ASN A 218 0.31 8.07 -31.68
N LYS A 219 0.16 9.26 -31.08
CA LYS A 219 0.13 9.43 -29.63
C LYS A 219 -1.30 9.54 -29.15
N GLU A 220 -1.57 9.03 -27.96
CA GLU A 220 -2.89 9.11 -27.36
C GLU A 220 -2.80 9.65 -25.95
N THR A 221 -3.43 10.79 -25.71
CA THR A 221 -3.50 11.40 -24.39
C THR A 221 -4.91 11.29 -23.84
N GLN A 222 -5.05 10.70 -22.66
CA GLN A 222 -6.31 10.53 -21.96
C GLN A 222 -6.25 11.14 -20.57
N GLU A 223 -7.39 11.67 -20.10
CA GLU A 223 -7.51 12.18 -18.75
C GLU A 223 -7.62 11.04 -17.73
N LEU A 224 -6.93 11.22 -16.60
CA LEU A 224 -7.01 10.36 -15.42
C LEU A 224 -7.84 11.07 -14.35
N ARG A 225 -8.81 10.34 -13.80
CA ARG A 225 -9.60 10.73 -12.64
C ARG A 225 -9.66 9.57 -11.66
N ARG A 226 -9.83 9.87 -10.37
CA ARG A 226 -10.03 8.85 -9.33
C ARG A 226 -11.10 7.84 -9.76
N GLY A 227 -10.80 6.56 -9.64
CA GLY A 227 -11.66 5.45 -10.06
C GLY A 227 -11.41 4.93 -11.48
N HIS A 228 -10.64 5.63 -12.32
CA HIS A 228 -10.29 5.12 -13.65
C HIS A 228 -9.46 3.84 -13.59
N ILE A 229 -9.88 2.84 -14.36
CA ILE A 229 -9.19 1.60 -14.70
C ILE A 229 -8.68 1.72 -16.13
N ILE A 230 -7.40 1.42 -16.33
CA ILE A 230 -6.76 1.54 -17.65
C ILE A 230 -5.79 0.38 -17.84
N ARG A 231 -5.94 -0.34 -18.95
CA ARG A 231 -4.93 -1.29 -19.40
C ARG A 231 -3.82 -0.59 -20.20
N VAL A 232 -2.58 -0.96 -19.93
CA VAL A 232 -1.40 -0.62 -20.73
C VAL A 232 -0.74 -1.92 -21.17
N ARG A 233 -0.59 -2.11 -22.48
CA ARG A 233 0.03 -3.33 -23.03
C ARG A 233 1.54 -3.33 -22.77
N ALA A 234 2.11 -4.52 -22.65
CA ALA A 234 3.55 -4.69 -22.51
C ALA A 234 4.31 -3.98 -23.66
N GLY A 235 5.42 -3.33 -23.33
CA GLY A 235 6.24 -2.56 -24.28
C GLY A 235 5.65 -1.22 -24.74
N THR A 236 4.44 -0.86 -24.34
CA THR A 236 3.86 0.45 -24.67
C THR A 236 4.58 1.54 -23.88
N ILE A 237 5.15 2.52 -24.59
CA ILE A 237 5.78 3.68 -23.94
C ILE A 237 4.66 4.57 -23.38
N VAL A 238 4.78 4.90 -22.10
CA VAL A 238 3.84 5.76 -21.38
C VAL A 238 4.53 6.84 -20.59
N SER A 239 3.87 7.99 -20.52
CA SER A 239 4.21 9.10 -19.61
C SER A 239 2.98 9.55 -18.84
N PHE A 240 3.19 10.06 -17.63
CA PHE A 240 2.13 10.59 -16.77
C PHE A 240 2.35 12.05 -16.47
N VAL A 241 1.25 12.78 -16.28
CA VAL A 241 1.26 14.16 -15.80
C VAL A 241 0.29 14.30 -14.65
N ASN A 242 0.79 14.75 -13.49
CA ASN A 242 -0.10 15.31 -12.49
C ASN A 242 -0.40 16.76 -12.87
N LYS A 243 -1.65 16.99 -13.32
CA LYS A 243 -2.11 18.33 -13.74
C LYS A 243 -2.66 19.17 -12.59
N ASP A 244 -2.83 18.57 -11.42
CA ASP A 244 -3.34 19.24 -10.23
C ASP A 244 -2.28 20.18 -9.61
N ARG A 245 -2.73 21.13 -8.80
CA ARG A 245 -1.89 22.13 -8.10
C ARG A 245 -1.70 21.81 -6.63
N ASN A 246 -2.61 21.03 -6.04
CA ASN A 246 -2.69 20.82 -4.61
C ASN A 246 -2.71 19.34 -4.24
N GLU A 247 -3.23 18.49 -5.13
CA GLU A 247 -3.39 17.07 -4.87
C GLU A 247 -2.33 16.22 -5.55
N LYS A 248 -1.82 15.20 -4.84
CA LYS A 248 -0.97 14.17 -5.42
C LYS A 248 -1.78 13.24 -6.32
N LEU A 249 -1.21 12.85 -7.45
CA LEU A 249 -1.71 11.76 -8.27
C LEU A 249 -1.17 10.44 -7.70
N VAL A 250 -2.05 9.52 -7.34
CA VAL A 250 -1.70 8.20 -6.83
C VAL A 250 -2.33 7.14 -7.72
N ILE A 251 -1.49 6.30 -8.33
CA ILE A 251 -1.89 5.23 -9.23
C ILE A 251 -1.39 3.91 -8.66
N VAL A 252 -2.31 2.98 -8.42
CA VAL A 252 -1.98 1.59 -8.11
C VAL A 252 -1.90 0.83 -9.43
N MET A 253 -0.84 0.06 -9.61
CA MET A 253 -0.55 -0.66 -10.85
C MET A 253 -0.38 -2.13 -10.54
N LEU A 254 -1.20 -2.97 -11.16
CA LEU A 254 -0.99 -4.40 -11.19
C LEU A 254 -0.29 -4.76 -12.50
N PHE A 255 0.90 -5.33 -12.40
CA PHE A 255 1.67 -5.83 -13.53
C PHE A 255 1.52 -7.34 -13.66
N GLN A 256 1.41 -7.84 -14.88
CA GLN A 256 1.53 -9.24 -15.24
C GLN A 256 2.74 -9.39 -16.17
N THR A 257 3.80 -10.04 -15.68
CA THR A 257 5.08 -10.12 -16.40
C THR A 257 4.99 -11.07 -17.60
N VAL A 258 5.64 -10.71 -18.70
CA VAL A 258 5.53 -11.46 -19.98
C VAL A 258 6.67 -12.47 -20.14
N ALA A 259 7.91 -12.06 -19.84
CA ALA A 259 9.09 -12.89 -20.11
C ALA A 259 9.45 -13.80 -18.92
N THR A 260 9.72 -13.20 -17.76
CA THR A 260 10.20 -13.92 -16.58
C THR A 260 9.25 -13.67 -15.41
N PRO A 261 8.61 -14.71 -14.85
CA PRO A 261 7.63 -14.55 -13.79
C PRO A 261 8.14 -13.73 -12.60
N GLY A 262 7.44 -12.64 -12.32
CA GLY A 262 7.72 -11.77 -11.19
C GLY A 262 8.92 -10.85 -11.38
N MET A 263 9.60 -10.86 -12.52
CA MET A 263 10.65 -9.88 -12.86
C MET A 263 10.04 -8.75 -13.68
N LEU A 264 10.09 -7.55 -13.12
CA LEU A 264 9.54 -6.34 -13.72
C LEU A 264 10.66 -5.31 -13.87
N GLU A 265 10.89 -4.85 -15.09
CA GLU A 265 11.84 -3.78 -15.38
C GLU A 265 11.22 -2.64 -16.18
N ALA A 266 11.71 -1.43 -15.90
CA ALA A 266 11.29 -0.21 -16.59
C ALA A 266 12.39 0.25 -17.55
N PHE A 267 12.04 0.37 -18.83
CA PHE A 267 12.95 0.76 -19.90
C PHE A 267 12.72 2.22 -20.26
N VAL A 268 13.67 3.08 -19.89
CA VAL A 268 13.60 4.52 -20.16
C VAL A 268 14.36 4.86 -21.44
N GLY A 269 13.62 5.24 -22.49
CA GLY A 269 14.21 5.69 -23.75
C GLY A 269 14.51 7.19 -23.74
N ALA A 270 13.50 7.99 -23.37
CA ALA A 270 13.56 9.45 -23.32
C ALA A 270 14.26 9.98 -22.04
N GLY A 271 15.32 9.30 -21.61
CA GLY A 271 16.13 9.65 -20.45
C GLY A 271 17.43 10.36 -20.83
N GLY A 272 18.36 10.40 -19.88
CA GLY A 272 19.70 10.91 -20.10
C GLY A 272 20.70 10.16 -19.26
N ARG A 273 21.34 10.86 -18.32
CA ARG A 273 22.17 10.22 -17.28
C ARG A 273 21.34 9.74 -16.11
N ASN A 274 20.31 10.51 -15.73
CA ASN A 274 19.41 10.16 -14.63
C ASN A 274 17.95 10.51 -14.99
N PRO A 275 17.07 9.51 -15.24
CA PRO A 275 17.39 8.08 -15.35
C PRO A 275 18.26 7.81 -16.58
N GLU A 276 19.05 6.74 -16.53
CA GLU A 276 19.88 6.34 -17.66
C GLU A 276 19.00 5.92 -18.86
N SER A 277 19.23 6.55 -20.01
CA SER A 277 18.58 6.12 -21.25
C SER A 277 19.18 4.80 -21.75
N PHE A 278 18.35 3.82 -22.08
CA PHE A 278 18.84 2.56 -22.66
C PHE A 278 19.61 2.77 -23.97
N TYR A 279 19.40 3.90 -24.69
CA TYR A 279 20.16 4.22 -25.89
C TYR A 279 21.67 4.33 -25.62
N ARG A 280 22.07 4.66 -24.39
CA ARG A 280 23.48 4.76 -23.99
C ARG A 280 24.19 3.40 -23.91
N SER A 281 23.43 2.30 -23.88
CA SER A 281 23.97 0.95 -23.88
C SER A 281 24.31 0.43 -25.29
N PHE A 282 23.76 1.05 -26.34
CA PHE A 282 24.12 0.69 -27.72
C PHE A 282 25.48 1.25 -28.12
N SER A 283 26.18 0.52 -28.99
CA SER A 283 27.49 0.96 -29.47
C SER A 283 27.37 2.24 -30.32
N LYS A 284 28.40 3.11 -30.23
CA LYS A 284 28.45 4.37 -30.99
C LYS A 284 28.27 4.16 -32.50
N PRO A 285 28.89 3.14 -33.15
CA PRO A 285 28.65 2.86 -34.57
C PRO A 285 27.17 2.53 -34.87
N VAL A 286 26.52 1.74 -34.01
CA VAL A 286 25.09 1.39 -34.16
C VAL A 286 24.21 2.63 -34.05
N LEU A 287 24.42 3.46 -33.01
CA LEU A 287 23.67 4.69 -32.82
C LEU A 287 23.86 5.67 -34.00
N ARG A 288 25.10 5.83 -34.48
CA ARG A 288 25.41 6.67 -35.63
C ARG A 288 24.68 6.19 -36.88
N ALA A 289 24.67 4.88 -37.13
CA ALA A 289 23.97 4.29 -38.27
C ALA A 289 22.44 4.43 -38.14
N ALA A 290 21.88 4.14 -36.96
CA ALA A 290 20.44 4.17 -36.69
C ALA A 290 19.84 5.59 -36.79
N PHE A 291 20.51 6.59 -36.20
CA PHE A 291 20.03 7.98 -36.21
C PHE A 291 20.58 8.82 -37.38
N ASN A 292 21.45 8.23 -38.21
CA ASN A 292 22.15 8.91 -39.31
C ASN A 292 22.75 10.26 -38.88
N THR A 293 23.35 10.31 -37.68
CA THR A 293 23.75 11.55 -37.01
C THR A 293 25.09 11.36 -36.30
N GLY A 294 25.89 12.43 -36.22
CA GLY A 294 27.18 12.43 -35.51
C GLY A 294 27.06 12.07 -34.03
N VAL A 295 28.03 11.30 -33.52
CA VAL A 295 28.04 10.78 -32.15
C VAL A 295 27.93 11.91 -31.11
N ASP A 296 28.62 13.03 -31.30
CA ASP A 296 28.60 14.16 -30.36
C ASP A 296 27.20 14.76 -30.16
N LYS A 297 26.35 14.72 -31.21
CA LYS A 297 24.96 15.18 -31.11
C LYS A 297 24.11 14.18 -30.31
N LEU A 298 24.35 12.88 -30.48
CA LEU A 298 23.64 11.82 -29.76
C LEU A 298 24.04 11.78 -28.28
N GLU A 299 25.34 11.92 -27.98
CA GLU A 299 25.85 12.04 -26.61
C GLU A 299 25.28 13.29 -25.92
N ARG A 300 25.12 14.40 -26.65
CA ARG A 300 24.45 15.60 -26.14
C ARG A 300 22.96 15.37 -25.89
N LEU A 301 22.27 14.66 -26.79
CA LEU A 301 20.83 14.37 -26.65
C LEU A 301 20.57 13.50 -25.42
N PHE A 302 21.20 12.33 -25.33
CA PHE A 302 21.05 11.36 -24.24
C PHE A 302 21.95 11.64 -23.02
N GLY A 303 22.57 12.83 -22.97
CA GLY A 303 23.44 13.25 -21.87
C GLY A 303 22.91 14.45 -21.09
N ARG A 304 21.92 15.18 -21.61
CA ARG A 304 21.40 16.43 -21.01
C ARG A 304 20.45 16.21 -19.85
N GLN A 305 19.59 15.20 -19.93
CA GLN A 305 18.62 14.94 -18.87
C GLN A 305 19.31 14.30 -17.66
N LYS A 306 19.20 14.96 -16.50
CA LYS A 306 19.78 14.52 -15.22
C LYS A 306 18.87 14.80 -14.02
N LYS A 307 17.64 15.22 -14.26
CA LYS A 307 16.70 15.66 -13.21
C LYS A 307 15.92 14.49 -12.56
N GLY A 308 16.22 13.25 -12.92
CA GLY A 308 15.51 12.08 -12.42
C GLY A 308 14.26 11.73 -13.25
N ALA A 309 13.59 10.63 -12.87
CA ALA A 309 12.49 10.04 -13.64
C ALA A 309 11.15 10.78 -13.49
N MET A 310 11.08 11.72 -12.54
CA MET A 310 9.94 12.58 -12.26
C MET A 310 10.43 14.00 -12.08
N ILE A 311 9.91 14.93 -12.88
CA ILE A 311 10.37 16.32 -12.96
C ILE A 311 9.19 17.28 -12.83
N GLU A 312 9.45 18.50 -12.38
CA GLU A 312 8.45 19.57 -12.42
C GLU A 312 8.07 19.92 -13.88
N ALA A 313 6.79 20.18 -14.10
CA ALA A 313 6.22 20.67 -15.34
C ALA A 313 5.48 21.99 -15.10
N SER A 314 5.77 22.98 -15.94
CA SER A 314 5.11 24.28 -15.85
C SER A 314 3.62 24.19 -16.20
N GLN A 315 2.85 25.16 -15.72
CA GLN A 315 1.42 25.24 -16.03
C GLN A 315 1.15 25.36 -17.53
N GLU A 316 2.01 26.07 -18.27
CA GLU A 316 1.92 26.21 -19.74
C GLU A 316 2.16 24.86 -20.43
N GLN A 317 3.18 24.11 -19.98
CA GLN A 317 3.48 22.78 -20.50
C GLN A 317 2.32 21.82 -20.26
N ILE A 318 1.75 21.82 -19.05
CA ILE A 318 0.60 20.98 -18.69
C ILE A 318 -0.64 21.37 -19.52
N ARG A 319 -0.88 22.67 -19.74
CA ARG A 319 -1.99 23.14 -20.59
C ARG A 319 -1.82 22.70 -22.04
N GLU A 320 -0.60 22.74 -22.59
CA GLU A 320 -0.33 22.27 -23.94
C GLU A 320 -0.54 20.75 -24.08
N LEU A 321 -0.10 19.97 -23.09
CA LEU A 321 -0.37 18.53 -23.04
C LEU A 321 -1.87 18.23 -22.89
N SER A 322 -2.58 19.01 -22.08
CA SER A 322 -4.03 18.86 -21.86
C SER A 322 -4.86 19.22 -23.10
N ARG A 323 -4.45 20.23 -23.88
CA ARG A 323 -5.18 20.63 -25.10
C ARG A 323 -5.25 19.50 -26.13
N ARG A 324 -4.25 18.60 -26.10
CA ARG A 324 -4.15 17.43 -26.98
C ARG A 324 -4.91 16.22 -26.42
N ALA A 325 -5.34 16.27 -25.16
CA ALA A 325 -6.21 15.27 -24.56
C ALA A 325 -7.62 15.43 -25.15
N GLY A 326 -8.02 14.49 -26.01
CA GLY A 326 -9.34 14.46 -26.63
C GLY A 326 -9.42 14.87 -28.10
N SER A 327 -8.31 15.28 -28.75
CA SER A 327 -8.32 15.69 -30.16
C SER A 327 -7.96 14.60 -31.17
N GLU A 328 -7.45 13.44 -30.76
CA GLU A 328 -7.00 12.39 -31.69
C GLU A 328 -7.34 11.00 -31.14
N GLY A 329 -8.55 10.53 -31.42
CA GLY A 329 -8.91 9.13 -31.30
C GLY A 329 -9.89 8.83 -32.42
N LEU A 330 -9.45 8.08 -33.44
CA LEU A 330 -10.35 7.58 -34.47
C LEU A 330 -11.45 6.76 -33.77
N PRO A 331 -12.74 7.03 -34.06
CA PRO A 331 -13.81 6.14 -33.61
C PRO A 331 -13.56 4.72 -34.10
N TRP A 332 -13.97 3.73 -33.30
CA TRP A 332 -14.04 2.34 -33.75
C TRP A 332 -14.72 2.26 -35.14
N PRO A 333 -14.17 1.47 -36.09
CA PRO A 333 -13.34 0.28 -35.87
C PRO A 333 -11.81 0.45 -36.08
N PHE A 334 -11.29 1.67 -36.24
CA PHE A 334 -9.91 1.89 -36.69
C PHE A 334 -8.92 2.31 -35.59
N GLY A 335 -9.27 2.15 -34.31
CA GLY A 335 -8.42 2.53 -33.17
C GLY A 335 -8.40 1.48 -32.06
N GLU A 336 -7.21 0.95 -31.74
CA GLU A 336 -7.00 -0.07 -30.71
C GLU A 336 -7.15 0.46 -29.28
N SER A 337 -7.24 1.78 -29.09
CA SER A 337 -7.37 2.35 -27.75
C SER A 337 -8.80 2.66 -27.37
N ARG A 338 -9.17 2.12 -26.23
CA ARG A 338 -10.45 2.39 -25.60
C ARG A 338 -10.28 3.41 -24.50
N ARG A 339 -11.37 4.11 -24.20
CA ARG A 339 -11.40 5.11 -23.13
C ARG A 339 -11.23 4.41 -21.77
N PRO A 340 -10.64 5.09 -20.77
CA PRO A 340 -10.61 4.59 -19.40
C PRO A 340 -12.03 4.27 -18.92
N PHE A 341 -12.19 3.17 -18.19
CA PHE A 341 -13.43 2.84 -17.50
C PHE A 341 -13.39 3.38 -16.07
N ASN A 342 -14.42 4.09 -15.62
CA ASN A 342 -14.45 4.61 -14.25
C ASN A 342 -15.29 3.71 -13.34
N LEU A 343 -14.63 3.00 -12.43
CA LEU A 343 -15.29 2.11 -11.46
C LEU A 343 -16.24 2.87 -10.53
N LEU A 344 -15.94 4.13 -10.21
CA LEU A 344 -16.75 4.94 -9.30
C LEU A 344 -18.05 5.46 -9.94
N ASP A 345 -18.12 5.51 -11.27
CA ASP A 345 -19.33 5.91 -12.00
C ASP A 345 -20.34 4.74 -12.10
N LYS A 346 -19.88 3.50 -11.88
CA LYS A 346 -20.74 2.31 -11.84
C LYS A 346 -21.58 2.30 -10.56
N ARG A 347 -22.83 1.85 -10.69
CA ARG A 347 -23.67 1.57 -9.51
C ARG A 347 -23.02 0.46 -8.68
N PRO A 348 -22.98 0.58 -7.34
CA PRO A 348 -22.53 -0.50 -6.47
C PRO A 348 -23.28 -1.80 -6.75
N SER A 349 -22.55 -2.92 -6.79
CA SER A 349 -23.16 -4.26 -6.81
C SER A 349 -23.86 -4.55 -5.49
N HIS A 350 -23.37 -3.96 -4.39
CA HIS A 350 -24.05 -3.93 -3.12
C HIS A 350 -23.81 -2.60 -2.39
N SER A 351 -24.82 -2.09 -1.68
CA SER A 351 -24.70 -0.92 -0.82
C SER A 351 -25.72 -0.93 0.31
N ASN A 352 -25.26 -0.67 1.52
CA ASN A 352 -26.09 -0.50 2.70
C ASN A 352 -25.45 0.53 3.66
N ARG A 353 -26.00 0.70 4.88
CA ARG A 353 -25.48 1.69 5.86
C ARG A 353 -24.05 1.40 6.36
N HIS A 354 -23.57 0.16 6.20
CA HIS A 354 -22.27 -0.32 6.67
C HIS A 354 -21.19 -0.33 5.59
N GLY A 355 -21.55 -0.18 4.31
CA GLY A 355 -20.56 -0.11 3.24
C GLY A 355 -21.13 -0.15 1.83
N GLU A 356 -20.23 -0.11 0.87
CA GLU A 356 -20.51 -0.24 -0.56
C GLU A 356 -19.43 -1.09 -1.25
N LEU A 357 -19.86 -1.89 -2.22
CA LEU A 357 -19.01 -2.71 -3.08
C LEU A 357 -19.29 -2.33 -4.53
N ARG A 358 -18.25 -1.93 -5.27
CA ARG A 358 -18.30 -1.71 -6.73
C ARG A 358 -17.37 -2.69 -7.41
N GLU A 359 -17.83 -3.31 -8.48
CA GLU A 359 -17.09 -4.36 -9.19
C GLU A 359 -17.14 -4.09 -10.69
N ALA A 360 -16.03 -4.28 -11.39
CA ALA A 360 -15.95 -4.21 -12.84
C ALA A 360 -15.35 -5.50 -13.39
N ASP A 361 -16.04 -6.06 -14.38
CA ASP A 361 -15.67 -7.32 -15.01
C ASP A 361 -15.50 -7.17 -16.53
N ARG A 362 -15.40 -8.31 -17.21
CA ARG A 362 -15.23 -8.42 -18.67
C ARG A 362 -16.36 -7.80 -19.50
N ASP A 363 -17.55 -7.61 -18.92
CA ASP A 363 -18.71 -7.09 -19.60
C ASP A 363 -18.80 -5.56 -19.42
N ASP A 364 -18.24 -5.02 -18.33
CA ASP A 364 -18.09 -3.57 -18.13
C ASP A 364 -16.91 -2.99 -18.91
N TYR A 365 -15.76 -3.67 -18.85
CA TYR A 365 -14.51 -3.19 -19.45
C TYR A 365 -13.81 -4.37 -20.13
N PRO A 366 -13.99 -4.59 -21.45
CA PRO A 366 -13.60 -5.86 -22.05
C PRO A 366 -12.09 -6.12 -22.08
N GLU A 367 -11.26 -5.11 -21.84
CA GLU A 367 -9.82 -5.28 -21.58
C GLU A 367 -9.52 -6.17 -20.36
N LEU A 368 -10.46 -6.27 -19.41
CA LEU A 368 -10.40 -7.19 -18.28
C LEU A 368 -10.56 -8.66 -18.69
N ARG A 369 -11.23 -8.92 -19.82
CA ARG A 369 -11.41 -10.28 -20.36
C ARG A 369 -10.09 -10.94 -20.72
N ASP A 370 -9.23 -10.21 -21.43
CA ASP A 370 -7.94 -10.72 -21.89
C ASP A 370 -6.98 -11.02 -20.74
N LEU A 371 -7.08 -10.24 -19.65
CA LEU A 371 -6.24 -10.43 -18.46
C LEU A 371 -6.81 -11.50 -17.52
N ASN A 372 -8.08 -11.89 -17.69
CA ASN A 372 -8.82 -12.75 -16.77
C ASN A 372 -8.83 -12.19 -15.33
N ILE A 373 -9.09 -10.89 -15.20
CA ILE A 373 -9.08 -10.15 -13.93
C ILE A 373 -10.41 -9.43 -13.73
N GLN A 374 -10.95 -9.46 -12.52
CA GLN A 374 -12.03 -8.57 -12.08
C GLN A 374 -11.46 -7.54 -11.10
N VAL A 375 -11.97 -6.30 -11.16
CA VAL A 375 -11.53 -5.21 -10.27
C VAL A 375 -12.68 -4.85 -9.35
N ALA A 376 -12.45 -4.90 -8.04
CA ALA A 376 -13.43 -4.52 -7.04
C ALA A 376 -12.90 -3.40 -6.14
N LEU A 377 -13.78 -2.52 -5.69
CA LEU A 377 -13.51 -1.50 -4.68
C LEU A 377 -14.54 -1.64 -3.58
N ALA A 378 -14.09 -2.07 -2.40
CA ALA A 378 -14.90 -2.20 -1.20
C ALA A 378 -14.64 -1.02 -0.27
N ARG A 379 -15.71 -0.34 0.15
CA ARG A 379 -15.66 0.69 1.18
C ARG A 379 -16.50 0.24 2.37
N ILE A 380 -15.83 0.02 3.49
CA ILE A 380 -16.42 -0.41 4.75
C ILE A 380 -16.49 0.83 5.65
N ASN A 381 -17.70 1.22 6.05
CA ASN A 381 -17.87 2.40 6.90
C ASN A 381 -17.25 2.17 8.27
N LYS A 382 -16.82 3.25 8.95
CA LYS A 382 -16.24 3.17 10.30
C LYS A 382 -17.08 2.29 11.23
N GLY A 383 -16.42 1.46 12.04
CA GLY A 383 -17.05 0.54 12.99
C GLY A 383 -17.77 -0.66 12.35
N SER A 384 -17.75 -0.78 11.02
CA SER A 384 -18.43 -1.85 10.27
C SER A 384 -17.47 -2.95 9.82
N MET A 385 -18.02 -4.04 9.28
CA MET A 385 -17.27 -5.14 8.69
C MET A 385 -17.90 -5.60 7.39
N MET A 386 -17.09 -6.16 6.50
CA MET A 386 -17.54 -6.98 5.38
C MET A 386 -17.73 -8.41 5.89
N SER A 387 -18.87 -9.03 5.60
CA SER A 387 -19.24 -10.38 6.02
C SER A 387 -18.16 -11.40 5.63
N PRO A 388 -17.88 -12.41 6.47
CA PRO A 388 -16.98 -13.50 6.11
C PRO A 388 -17.36 -14.11 4.76
N ASN A 389 -16.38 -14.19 3.86
CA ASN A 389 -16.59 -14.67 2.49
C ASN A 389 -15.33 -15.34 1.96
N TYR A 390 -15.49 -16.10 0.87
CA TYR A 390 -14.38 -16.60 0.08
C TYR A 390 -14.72 -16.51 -1.41
N ASN A 391 -13.69 -16.45 -2.25
CA ASN A 391 -13.80 -16.53 -3.70
C ASN A 391 -13.59 -17.98 -4.15
N THR A 392 -14.43 -18.50 -5.05
CA THR A 392 -14.36 -19.91 -5.49
C THR A 392 -13.08 -20.22 -6.26
N GLU A 393 -12.73 -19.37 -7.23
CA GLU A 393 -11.60 -19.59 -8.14
C GLU A 393 -10.57 -18.46 -8.09
N ALA A 394 -11.00 -17.24 -7.74
CA ALA A 394 -10.11 -16.09 -7.81
C ALA A 394 -9.20 -15.97 -6.59
N THR A 395 -7.92 -15.72 -6.85
CA THR A 395 -7.00 -15.20 -5.83
C THR A 395 -7.05 -13.69 -5.85
N THR A 396 -7.28 -13.07 -4.70
CA THR A 396 -7.46 -11.62 -4.60
C THR A 396 -6.17 -10.96 -4.13
N ILE A 397 -5.67 -10.02 -4.92
CA ILE A 397 -4.60 -9.09 -4.54
C ILE A 397 -5.27 -7.79 -4.08
N SER A 398 -5.23 -7.54 -2.77
CA SER A 398 -5.92 -6.41 -2.12
C SER A 398 -4.95 -5.32 -1.70
N ILE A 399 -5.27 -4.06 -1.99
CA ILE A 399 -4.48 -2.88 -1.62
C ILE A 399 -5.39 -1.91 -0.87
N VAL A 400 -5.00 -1.54 0.34
CA VAL A 400 -5.73 -0.51 1.10
C VAL A 400 -5.43 0.86 0.52
N VAL A 401 -6.45 1.52 -0.03
CA VAL A 401 -6.32 2.85 -0.67
C VAL A 401 -6.77 3.99 0.24
N GLY A 402 -7.52 3.69 1.31
CA GLY A 402 -7.96 4.67 2.30
C GLY A 402 -8.32 4.05 3.65
N GLY A 403 -8.10 4.81 4.73
CA GLY A 403 -8.43 4.43 6.10
C GLY A 403 -7.57 3.31 6.68
N ASN A 404 -8.07 2.71 7.75
CA ASN A 404 -7.44 1.63 8.49
C ASN A 404 -8.47 0.62 9.05
N GLY A 405 -7.98 -0.56 9.41
CA GLY A 405 -8.80 -1.63 9.94
C GLY A 405 -8.00 -2.90 10.17
N GLN A 406 -8.69 -4.02 10.34
CA GLN A 406 -8.11 -5.33 10.56
C GLN A 406 -8.65 -6.31 9.51
N VAL A 407 -7.79 -7.21 9.06
CA VAL A 407 -8.15 -8.30 8.15
C VAL A 407 -7.79 -9.64 8.79
N GLN A 408 -8.67 -10.62 8.66
CA GLN A 408 -8.41 -12.00 9.07
C GLN A 408 -8.64 -12.95 7.89
N ILE A 409 -7.76 -13.94 7.75
CA ILE A 409 -7.77 -14.96 6.71
C ILE A 409 -7.67 -16.33 7.40
N VAL A 410 -8.53 -17.26 7.02
CA VAL A 410 -8.51 -18.64 7.49
C VAL A 410 -7.76 -19.51 6.48
N CYS A 411 -6.66 -20.12 6.90
CA CYS A 411 -5.77 -20.88 6.03
C CYS A 411 -5.44 -22.28 6.59
N PRO A 412 -5.64 -23.36 5.80
CA PRO A 412 -5.23 -24.71 6.20
C PRO A 412 -3.77 -25.06 5.85
N HIS A 413 -3.03 -24.19 5.16
CA HIS A 413 -1.70 -24.49 4.59
C HIS A 413 -0.51 -23.99 5.43
N VAL A 414 -0.71 -22.97 6.28
CA VAL A 414 0.40 -22.32 7.00
C VAL A 414 1.08 -23.27 8.01
N SER A 415 0.33 -24.14 8.66
CA SER A 415 0.87 -25.18 9.56
C SER A 415 1.82 -26.13 8.83
N ARG A 416 1.45 -26.58 7.63
CA ARG A 416 2.26 -27.51 6.81
C ARG A 416 3.60 -26.90 6.41
N GLN A 417 3.59 -25.61 6.00
CA GLN A 417 4.81 -24.91 5.62
C GLN A 417 5.77 -24.68 6.81
N GLN A 418 5.25 -24.41 8.02
CA GLN A 418 6.07 -24.23 9.22
C GLN A 418 6.73 -25.54 9.68
N GLU A 419 6.07 -26.69 9.45
CA GLU A 419 6.61 -28.02 9.76
C GLU A 419 7.70 -28.45 8.75
N GLU A 420 7.49 -28.25 7.44
CA GLU A 420 8.50 -28.50 6.40
C GLU A 420 9.78 -27.65 6.59
N GLY A 421 9.65 -26.44 7.11
CA GLY A 421 10.79 -25.56 7.43
C GLY A 421 11.63 -26.02 8.62
N ARG A 422 11.07 -26.84 9.53
CA ARG A 422 11.79 -27.38 10.71
C ARG A 422 12.55 -28.67 10.40
N GLY A 423 12.14 -29.44 9.38
CA GLY A 423 12.83 -30.68 8.99
C GLY A 423 14.25 -30.45 8.42
N ARG A 424 14.51 -29.28 7.82
CA ARG A 424 15.78 -29.01 7.12
C ARG A 424 16.97 -28.60 8.00
N GLU A 425 16.76 -28.30 9.28
CA GLU A 425 17.87 -27.98 10.20
C GLU A 425 18.43 -29.23 10.93
N GLY A 426 17.93 -30.43 10.60
CA GLY A 426 18.35 -31.70 11.22
C GLY A 426 18.72 -32.83 10.25
N GLU A 427 18.82 -32.57 8.94
CA GLU A 427 19.09 -33.60 7.93
C GLU A 427 20.60 -33.77 7.63
N GLU A 428 21.37 -34.06 8.68
CA GLU A 428 22.54 -34.92 8.55
C GLU A 428 22.29 -36.20 9.34
N GLY A 429 21.55 -37.12 8.72
CA GLY A 429 21.45 -38.51 9.14
C GLY A 429 20.10 -38.93 9.68
N ARG A 430 19.15 -39.25 8.78
CA ARG A 430 18.13 -40.30 8.97
C ARG A 430 17.29 -40.48 7.69
N GLY A 431 17.91 -41.00 6.64
CA GLY A 431 17.17 -41.59 5.53
C GLY A 431 16.52 -42.89 5.99
N GLN A 432 15.27 -42.84 6.48
CA GLN A 432 14.30 -43.95 6.53
C GLN A 432 12.94 -43.60 7.19
N GLN A 433 12.62 -42.32 7.44
CA GLN A 433 11.41 -41.94 8.18
C GLN A 433 10.42 -41.03 7.43
N GLU A 434 10.61 -40.78 6.14
CA GLU A 434 9.70 -39.91 5.36
C GLU A 434 8.32 -40.55 5.08
N GLY A 435 8.24 -41.89 5.00
CA GLY A 435 6.98 -42.58 4.66
C GLY A 435 5.97 -42.74 5.81
N LYS A 436 6.37 -42.52 7.08
CA LYS A 436 5.47 -42.70 8.24
C LYS A 436 4.84 -41.40 8.74
N GLU A 437 5.49 -40.26 8.52
CA GLU A 437 4.95 -38.96 8.94
C GLU A 437 3.79 -38.50 8.04
N GLU A 438 3.81 -38.84 6.75
CA GLU A 438 2.68 -38.58 5.83
C GLU A 438 1.42 -39.39 6.21
N GLU A 439 1.58 -40.64 6.68
CA GLU A 439 0.45 -41.49 7.13
C GLU A 439 -0.11 -41.04 8.49
N GLU A 440 0.72 -40.55 9.43
CA GLU A 440 0.26 -39.99 10.71
C GLU A 440 -0.38 -38.60 10.55
N GLN A 441 0.08 -37.78 9.59
CA GLN A 441 -0.56 -36.49 9.28
C GLN A 441 -1.93 -36.65 8.61
N GLN A 442 -2.16 -37.71 7.82
CA GLN A 442 -3.50 -38.02 7.29
C GLN A 442 -4.51 -38.36 8.39
N GLN A 443 -4.05 -38.83 9.57
CA GLN A 443 -4.91 -39.12 10.72
C GLN A 443 -5.18 -37.90 11.62
N ARG A 444 -4.34 -36.85 11.56
CA ARG A 444 -4.63 -35.54 12.17
C ARG A 444 -5.52 -34.75 11.22
N GLY A 445 -6.83 -34.73 11.49
CA GLY A 445 -7.80 -33.97 10.70
C GLY A 445 -7.33 -32.54 10.35
N GLN A 446 -7.78 -32.03 9.19
CA GLN A 446 -7.37 -30.74 8.65
C GLN A 446 -7.58 -29.61 9.68
N ARG A 447 -6.50 -28.91 10.05
CA ARG A 447 -6.55 -27.77 10.99
C ARG A 447 -6.47 -26.46 10.24
N TYR A 448 -7.42 -25.58 10.50
CA TYR A 448 -7.39 -24.21 10.01
C TYR A 448 -6.61 -23.31 10.97
N GLN A 449 -5.77 -22.42 10.42
CA GLN A 449 -5.11 -21.36 11.15
C GLN A 449 -5.69 -20.01 10.78
N ARG A 450 -5.80 -19.13 11.77
CA ARG A 450 -6.18 -17.74 11.57
C ARG A 450 -4.93 -16.90 11.40
N VAL A 451 -4.84 -16.26 10.24
CA VAL A 451 -3.84 -15.29 9.87
C VAL A 451 -4.50 -13.91 9.97
N GLU A 452 -3.89 -12.98 10.70
CA GLU A 452 -4.48 -11.66 10.91
C GLU A 452 -3.44 -10.55 10.89
N SER A 453 -3.87 -9.36 10.47
CA SER A 453 -3.04 -8.14 10.52
C SER A 453 -3.92 -6.90 10.62
N GLU A 454 -3.39 -5.89 11.30
CA GLU A 454 -3.84 -4.51 11.10
C GLU A 454 -3.41 -4.05 9.72
N VAL A 455 -4.25 -3.27 9.05
CA VAL A 455 -4.03 -2.77 7.69
C VAL A 455 -4.30 -1.27 7.65
N SER A 456 -3.50 -0.56 6.86
CA SER A 456 -3.63 0.87 6.65
C SER A 456 -3.29 1.22 5.20
N ARG A 457 -3.53 2.46 4.79
CA ARG A 457 -3.26 2.90 3.41
C ARG A 457 -1.84 2.51 2.94
N GLY A 458 -1.77 1.77 1.84
CA GLY A 458 -0.53 1.23 1.27
C GLY A 458 -0.29 -0.26 1.58
N THR A 459 -0.89 -0.79 2.64
CA THR A 459 -0.82 -2.23 2.95
C THR A 459 -1.42 -3.04 1.81
N THR A 460 -0.66 -4.03 1.35
CA THR A 460 -1.12 -5.02 0.37
C THR A 460 -1.28 -6.37 1.06
N TYR A 461 -2.36 -7.09 0.76
CA TYR A 461 -2.56 -8.44 1.28
C TYR A 461 -3.20 -9.35 0.24
N ILE A 462 -2.94 -10.65 0.37
CA ILE A 462 -3.35 -11.65 -0.61
C ILE A 462 -4.34 -12.62 0.04
N VAL A 463 -5.52 -12.76 -0.55
CA VAL A 463 -6.50 -13.77 -0.14
C VAL A 463 -6.53 -14.86 -1.22
N PRO A 464 -5.95 -16.06 -0.97
CA PRO A 464 -6.00 -17.13 -1.95
C PRO A 464 -7.43 -17.64 -2.18
N ALA A 465 -7.70 -18.19 -3.36
CA ALA A 465 -8.97 -18.82 -3.66
C ALA A 465 -9.36 -19.86 -2.60
N GLY A 466 -10.64 -19.94 -2.27
CA GLY A 466 -11.20 -20.85 -1.27
C GLY A 466 -10.91 -20.50 0.19
N HIS A 467 -10.11 -19.46 0.48
CA HIS A 467 -9.76 -19.09 1.86
C HIS A 467 -10.81 -18.10 2.42
N PRO A 468 -11.54 -18.46 3.50
CA PRO A 468 -12.44 -17.53 4.17
C PRO A 468 -11.67 -16.32 4.70
N SER A 469 -12.21 -15.13 4.47
CA SER A 469 -11.64 -13.88 4.97
C SER A 469 -12.71 -12.90 5.41
N VAL A 470 -12.30 -11.97 6.27
CA VAL A 470 -13.13 -10.89 6.80
C VAL A 470 -12.28 -9.63 6.90
N ALA A 471 -12.88 -8.48 6.56
CA ALA A 471 -12.26 -7.17 6.71
C ALA A 471 -13.15 -6.31 7.62
N VAL A 472 -12.54 -5.68 8.62
CA VAL A 472 -13.20 -4.88 9.64
C VAL A 472 -12.58 -3.50 9.63
N SER A 473 -13.39 -2.44 9.54
CA SER A 473 -12.88 -1.06 9.62
C SER A 473 -12.64 -0.65 11.07
N SER A 474 -11.77 0.34 11.28
CA SER A 474 -11.59 0.93 12.60
C SER A 474 -12.82 1.72 13.05
N ARG A 475 -12.89 2.05 14.35
CA ARG A 475 -13.97 2.89 14.91
C ARG A 475 -13.99 4.31 14.35
N ASN A 476 -12.84 4.79 13.89
CA ASN A 476 -12.62 6.20 13.64
C ASN A 476 -12.63 6.52 12.14
N GLU A 477 -12.27 5.55 11.30
CA GLU A 477 -12.14 5.75 9.85
C GLU A 477 -12.82 4.63 9.05
N SER A 478 -13.39 5.00 7.91
CA SER A 478 -13.84 4.01 6.93
C SER A 478 -12.64 3.38 6.23
N LEU A 479 -12.68 2.07 6.01
CA LEU A 479 -11.66 1.33 5.28
C LEU A 479 -12.05 1.24 3.80
N GLU A 480 -11.15 1.59 2.89
CA GLU A 480 -11.33 1.48 1.44
C GLU A 480 -10.25 0.57 0.84
N VAL A 481 -10.66 -0.52 0.21
CA VAL A 481 -9.79 -1.58 -0.31
C VAL A 481 -10.06 -1.79 -1.79
N LEU A 482 -9.00 -1.64 -2.60
CA LEU A 482 -8.97 -2.03 -4.00
C LEU A 482 -8.56 -3.50 -4.11
N CYS A 483 -9.29 -4.28 -4.88
CA CYS A 483 -9.07 -5.71 -5.05
C CYS A 483 -8.91 -6.04 -6.54
N PHE A 484 -7.82 -6.70 -6.89
CA PHE A 484 -7.66 -7.37 -8.18
C PHE A 484 -7.90 -8.87 -7.98
N GLU A 485 -8.99 -9.36 -8.55
CA GLU A 485 -9.36 -10.78 -8.51
C GLU A 485 -8.77 -11.47 -9.74
N ILE A 486 -7.70 -12.23 -9.53
CA ILE A 486 -7.00 -12.99 -10.57
C ILE A 486 -7.72 -14.30 -10.80
N ASN A 487 -7.84 -14.74 -12.07
CA ASN A 487 -8.63 -15.91 -12.48
C ASN A 487 -10.14 -15.70 -12.26
N ALA A 488 -10.65 -14.55 -12.71
CA ALA A 488 -12.02 -14.13 -12.43
C ALA A 488 -13.11 -14.75 -13.32
N MET A 489 -12.77 -15.40 -14.45
CA MET A 489 -13.73 -15.77 -15.50
C MET A 489 -14.99 -16.52 -15.01
N ASN A 490 -14.83 -17.42 -14.03
CA ASN A 490 -15.94 -18.17 -13.41
C ASN A 490 -15.96 -17.99 -11.89
N ASN A 491 -15.30 -16.94 -11.38
CA ASN A 491 -15.22 -16.71 -9.95
C ASN A 491 -16.60 -16.33 -9.39
N GLN A 492 -16.92 -16.87 -8.21
CA GLN A 492 -18.08 -16.50 -7.42
C GLN A 492 -17.64 -16.19 -6.00
N ARG A 493 -18.14 -15.07 -5.47
CA ARG A 493 -17.96 -14.71 -4.07
C ARG A 493 -19.05 -15.36 -3.23
N THR A 494 -18.64 -16.22 -2.32
CA THR A 494 -19.56 -16.97 -1.43
C THR A 494 -19.58 -16.34 -0.05
N TRP A 495 -20.77 -15.96 0.41
CA TRP A 495 -21.00 -15.36 1.73
C TRP A 495 -21.28 -16.42 2.79
N LEU A 496 -20.56 -16.37 3.91
CA LEU A 496 -20.65 -17.35 5.00
C LEU A 496 -21.51 -16.87 6.18
N ALA A 497 -21.92 -15.60 6.16
CA ALA A 497 -22.82 -15.00 7.12
C ALA A 497 -23.64 -13.87 6.47
N GLY A 498 -24.68 -13.43 7.16
CA GLY A 498 -25.64 -12.45 6.65
C GLY A 498 -26.90 -13.08 6.07
N SER A 499 -27.84 -12.26 5.63
CA SER A 499 -29.11 -12.74 5.07
C SER A 499 -28.92 -13.57 3.78
N ASN A 500 -27.82 -13.38 3.07
CA ASN A 500 -27.37 -14.07 1.86
C ASN A 500 -26.39 -15.24 2.12
N ASN A 501 -26.30 -15.73 3.36
CA ASN A 501 -25.44 -16.85 3.75
C ASN A 501 -25.75 -18.14 2.97
N ILE A 502 -24.74 -18.74 2.34
CA ILE A 502 -24.85 -19.99 1.57
C ILE A 502 -25.33 -21.19 2.41
N LEU A 503 -24.98 -21.22 3.71
CA LEU A 503 -25.33 -22.31 4.61
C LEU A 503 -26.85 -22.45 4.81
N LYS A 504 -27.62 -21.39 4.53
CA LYS A 504 -29.08 -21.39 4.58
C LYS A 504 -29.70 -22.33 3.54
N GLN A 505 -28.99 -22.59 2.43
CA GLN A 505 -29.45 -23.44 1.34
C GLN A 505 -29.43 -24.93 1.65
N MET A 506 -28.76 -25.35 2.73
CA MET A 506 -28.77 -26.74 3.17
C MET A 506 -30.20 -27.17 3.52
N ASP A 507 -30.60 -28.36 3.07
CA ASP A 507 -31.86 -28.95 3.48
C ASP A 507 -31.84 -29.30 4.97
N ARG A 508 -33.02 -29.56 5.52
CA ARG A 508 -33.22 -29.83 6.94
C ARG A 508 -32.33 -30.96 7.46
N MET A 509 -32.27 -32.08 6.73
CA MET A 509 -31.54 -33.27 7.18
C MET A 509 -30.04 -33.02 7.13
N THR A 510 -29.56 -32.33 6.09
CA THR A 510 -28.16 -31.90 5.99
C THR A 510 -27.76 -31.00 7.16
N LYS A 511 -28.60 -30.03 7.55
CA LYS A 511 -28.34 -29.17 8.72
C LYS A 511 -28.26 -29.99 10.02
N GLU A 512 -29.22 -30.89 10.23
CA GLU A 512 -29.26 -31.74 11.44
C GLU A 512 -28.01 -32.60 11.57
N LEU A 513 -27.56 -33.21 10.48
CA LEU A 513 -26.37 -34.06 10.46
C LEU A 513 -25.05 -33.26 10.53
N ALA A 514 -24.96 -32.12 9.82
CA ALA A 514 -23.71 -31.36 9.72
C ALA A 514 -23.37 -30.60 11.01
N PHE A 515 -24.39 -30.09 11.70
CA PHE A 515 -24.21 -29.32 12.94
C PHE A 515 -24.49 -30.13 14.21
N ASP A 516 -24.98 -31.36 14.09
CA ASP A 516 -25.42 -32.20 15.21
C ASP A 516 -26.42 -31.47 16.13
N GLN A 517 -27.35 -30.72 15.52
CA GLN A 517 -28.34 -29.89 16.19
C GLN A 517 -29.68 -29.91 15.45
N PRO A 518 -30.82 -29.73 16.13
CA PRO A 518 -32.12 -29.59 15.47
C PRO A 518 -32.09 -28.48 14.41
N ALA A 519 -32.56 -28.74 13.18
CA ALA A 519 -32.50 -27.76 12.09
C ALA A 519 -33.16 -26.43 12.44
N ARG A 520 -34.19 -26.43 13.29
CA ARG A 520 -34.85 -25.21 13.78
C ARG A 520 -33.90 -24.27 14.53
N GLU A 521 -32.97 -24.82 15.31
CA GLU A 521 -32.00 -24.06 16.12
C GLU A 521 -30.88 -23.54 15.21
N VAL A 522 -30.44 -24.37 14.27
CA VAL A 522 -29.52 -23.94 13.20
C VAL A 522 -30.13 -22.80 12.39
N ASP A 523 -31.39 -22.93 11.96
CA ASP A 523 -32.09 -21.91 11.19
C ASP A 523 -32.30 -20.62 11.99
N GLU A 524 -32.56 -20.69 13.29
CA GLU A 524 -32.66 -19.50 14.15
C GLU A 524 -31.35 -18.69 14.11
N VAL A 525 -30.20 -19.36 14.26
CA VAL A 525 -28.88 -18.71 14.24
C VAL A 525 -28.53 -18.18 12.85
N LEU A 526 -28.69 -19.00 11.80
CA LEU A 526 -28.32 -18.61 10.44
C LEU A 526 -29.23 -17.49 9.87
N ASN A 527 -30.45 -17.34 10.40
CA ASN A 527 -31.39 -16.27 10.00
C ASN A 527 -31.39 -15.06 10.94
N ALA A 528 -30.65 -15.08 12.05
CA ALA A 528 -30.57 -13.95 12.97
C ALA A 528 -30.01 -12.66 12.31
N PRO A 529 -28.95 -12.72 11.48
CA PRO A 529 -28.46 -11.52 10.78
C PRO A 529 -29.43 -11.04 9.70
N ARG A 530 -29.86 -9.78 9.80
CA ARG A 530 -30.75 -9.13 8.80
C ARG A 530 -30.00 -8.50 7.63
N GLU A 531 -28.73 -8.20 7.83
CA GLU A 531 -27.87 -7.51 6.86
C GLU A 531 -27.13 -8.52 5.99
N GLU A 532 -26.84 -8.14 4.75
CA GLU A 532 -26.00 -8.89 3.81
C GLU A 532 -24.76 -8.08 3.45
N VAL A 533 -23.67 -8.77 3.08
CA VAL A 533 -22.40 -8.22 2.58
C VAL A 533 -21.65 -7.34 3.58
N PHE A 534 -22.23 -6.25 4.08
CA PHE A 534 -21.66 -5.39 5.12
C PHE A 534 -22.59 -5.32 6.33
N MET A 535 -22.01 -5.29 7.53
CA MET A 535 -22.75 -5.27 8.80
C MET A 535 -21.97 -4.53 9.89
N ALA A 536 -22.62 -4.30 11.03
CA ALA A 536 -21.96 -3.76 12.22
C ALA A 536 -20.78 -4.64 12.63
N GLY A 537 -19.63 -4.03 12.88
CA GLY A 537 -18.42 -4.70 13.32
C GLY A 537 -18.51 -5.17 14.79
N PRO A 538 -17.53 -5.96 15.25
CA PRO A 538 -17.55 -6.56 16.59
C PRO A 538 -17.71 -5.51 17.70
N GLN A 539 -17.01 -4.39 17.56
CA GLN A 539 -16.99 -3.31 18.55
C GLN A 539 -18.28 -2.48 18.62
N GLU A 540 -19.06 -2.43 17.52
CA GLU A 540 -20.38 -1.79 17.53
C GLU A 540 -21.43 -2.73 18.13
N ARG A 541 -21.36 -4.03 17.81
CA ARG A 541 -22.27 -5.05 18.38
C ARG A 541 -22.12 -5.23 19.89
N GLU A 542 -20.91 -5.16 20.42
CA GLU A 542 -20.67 -5.18 21.87
C GLU A 542 -21.43 -4.03 22.56
N ARG A 543 -21.37 -2.81 22.01
CA ARG A 543 -22.08 -1.64 22.56
C ARG A 543 -23.60 -1.75 22.44
N GLU A 544 -24.11 -2.32 21.35
CA GLU A 544 -25.55 -2.55 21.19
C GLU A 544 -26.05 -3.60 22.19
N SER A 545 -25.24 -4.62 22.46
CA SER A 545 -25.54 -5.65 23.46
C SER A 545 -25.53 -5.07 24.87
N GLU A 546 -24.50 -4.28 25.23
CA GLU A 546 -24.41 -3.58 26.53
C GLU A 546 -25.56 -2.56 26.74
N ARG A 547 -26.01 -1.89 25.66
CA ARG A 547 -27.17 -0.97 25.71
C ARG A 547 -28.51 -1.71 25.76
N GLY A 548 -28.57 -2.93 25.25
CA GLY A 548 -29.73 -3.82 25.32
C GLY A 548 -29.92 -4.41 26.72
N GLU A 549 -28.83 -4.85 27.35
CA GLU A 549 -28.85 -5.36 28.74
C GLU A 549 -29.18 -4.25 29.76
N GLY A 550 -28.89 -2.99 29.46
CA GLY A 550 -29.32 -1.85 30.29
C GLY A 550 -30.81 -1.51 30.21
N ARG A 551 -31.60 -2.19 29.37
CA ARG A 551 -33.07 -2.01 29.25
C ARG A 551 -33.90 -3.13 29.86
N ASP A 552 -33.29 -4.27 30.18
CA ASP A 552 -33.89 -5.33 30.98
C ASP A 552 -33.14 -5.45 32.31
N GLY A 553 -33.38 -4.49 33.21
CA GLY A 553 -33.13 -4.71 34.64
C GLY A 553 -33.98 -5.88 35.14
N PRO A 554 -33.54 -6.61 36.18
CA PRO A 554 -34.23 -7.81 36.61
C PRO A 554 -35.66 -7.46 36.99
N LEU A 555 -36.64 -8.10 36.34
CA LEU A 555 -38.00 -8.17 36.84
C LEU A 555 -37.95 -8.99 38.14
N GLU A 556 -37.56 -8.34 39.23
CA GLU A 556 -37.87 -8.82 40.56
C GLU A 556 -39.39 -8.91 40.69
N SER A 557 -39.82 -10.14 40.95
CA SER A 557 -41.14 -10.59 41.34
C SER A 557 -41.91 -9.58 42.21
N ILE A 558 -42.88 -8.85 41.63
CA ILE A 558 -43.95 -8.14 42.37
C ILE A 558 -45.13 -9.12 42.58
N LEU A 559 -44.87 -10.34 43.05
CA LEU A 559 -45.91 -11.31 43.44
C LEU A 559 -45.57 -12.08 44.73
N GLU A 560 -44.87 -11.44 45.68
CA GLU A 560 -44.82 -11.90 47.09
C GLU A 560 -44.90 -10.71 48.05
N PHE A 561 -46.02 -10.01 48.11
CA PHE A 561 -46.42 -9.22 49.28
C PHE A 561 -47.95 -9.07 49.32
N ALA A 562 -48.64 -10.22 49.37
CA ALA A 562 -50.01 -10.31 49.88
C ALA A 562 -50.00 -11.33 51.02
N GLY A 563 -49.65 -10.84 52.20
CA GLY A 563 -49.53 -11.62 53.42
C GLY A 563 -49.36 -10.69 54.62
N PHE A 564 -50.43 -9.98 54.95
CA PHE A 564 -50.96 -9.63 56.27
C PHE A 564 -51.83 -8.37 56.21
#